data_AF-J9D6U5-F1
#
_entry.id   AF-J9D6U5-F1
#
_cell.length_a   1.000
_cell.length_b   1.000
_cell.length_c   1.000
_cell.angle_alpha   90.00
_cell.angle_beta   90.00
_cell.angle_gamma   90.00
#
_symmetry.space_group_name_H-M   'P 1'
#
loop_
_entity.id
_entity.type
_entity.pdbx_description
1 polymer ?
#
loop_
_entity_poly.entity_id
_entity_poly.type
_entity_poly.pdbx_seq_one_letter_code
_entity_poly.pdbx_strand_id
1 'polypeptide(L)'
;MKLRCSAIISKIIRLSLQVSTSRRTTNKIHSFSFQPAGFHIFVYLYQPKLPIMKKILCGLLACTLSLTACSDEEGAYLLQRSDITLFAPQGSFVAQVGKPFCIKVKSVSDEGLSYRWYNGNHLIAQTKDLEYTFLQKGQYHLKLVVTQGERSFEYAAVVEVKGEGDAPSDKSSPYITRVLDYRPAPGQFVNELPTYQEGDTQEDINRKVLDAIGNNNMGTISLGGYGGYVIVGFDHTLRNVAGKRDFRILGNAFEGNGNAQLPEGNAEPGIIMVSEDSNRNGIADDEWYEIAGSAHRDPQGESWIDLAKAAGNDVNLYMEYAITYHRPHKEPETAEDFSHYIRWEDNQGHSGFRKKNSYHAQPYFPQWITDDQLTFQGTCLPQNGIDYNGDGSYFVNYKMRYGYADNVANNNKEATIDIDWAVDAQGKSVQLAGIDFIKIYTGVNQENGWIGECSTEITGIEDLHILKEDINSEVP
;
A
#
# COMPACT_ATOMS: atom_id res chain seq x y z
N MET A 1 64.83 -2.85 11.63
CA MET A 1 66.22 -2.32 11.70
C MET A 1 66.31 -1.09 10.80
N LYS A 2 66.89 0.03 11.26
CA LYS A 2 66.67 1.43 10.75
C LYS A 2 65.23 1.91 11.10
N LEU A 3 64.97 2.98 11.88
CA LEU A 3 65.33 4.43 11.86
C LEU A 3 64.45 5.23 10.87
N ARG A 4 63.77 6.34 11.24
CA ARG A 4 64.21 7.52 12.05
C ARG A 4 63.16 8.11 13.05
N CYS A 5 63.63 9.09 13.84
CA CYS A 5 63.01 10.01 14.85
C CYS A 5 61.63 10.64 14.48
N SER A 6 60.69 11.01 15.39
CA SER A 6 60.70 11.85 16.64
C SER A 6 60.77 13.38 16.36
N ALA A 7 60.06 14.34 17.01
CA ALA A 7 59.27 14.40 18.28
C ALA A 7 57.91 15.22 18.09
N ILE A 8 57.24 16.00 18.98
CA ILE A 8 57.53 16.60 20.32
C ILE A 8 56.27 17.09 21.14
N ILE A 9 56.30 16.88 22.47
CA ILE A 9 55.75 17.59 23.69
C ILE A 9 54.37 18.35 23.74
N SER A 10 53.45 17.74 24.51
CA SER A 10 52.53 18.15 25.62
C SER A 10 52.08 19.59 26.01
N LYS A 11 50.77 19.71 26.33
CA LYS A 11 50.11 20.27 27.56
C LYS A 11 48.58 19.95 27.51
N ILE A 12 47.79 19.61 28.54
CA ILE A 12 47.85 19.46 30.03
C ILE A 12 47.51 20.69 30.91
N ILE A 13 46.32 20.70 31.55
CA ILE A 13 46.02 21.00 32.99
C ILE A 13 44.53 20.73 33.37
N ARG A 14 44.22 20.40 34.64
CA ARG A 14 42.88 20.23 35.26
C ARG A 14 42.63 21.31 36.34
N LEU A 15 41.37 21.55 36.74
CA LEU A 15 40.80 21.73 38.11
C LEU A 15 39.32 22.24 37.90
N SER A 16 38.23 21.91 38.61
CA SER A 16 37.89 21.36 39.94
C SER A 16 37.43 22.40 40.98
N LEU A 17 36.10 22.49 41.13
CA LEU A 17 35.29 22.73 42.36
C LEU A 17 35.66 23.83 43.38
N GLN A 18 34.71 24.74 43.63
CA GLN A 18 34.36 25.13 45.01
C GLN A 18 32.89 25.57 45.15
N VAL A 19 32.40 25.67 46.39
CA VAL A 19 30.97 25.81 46.76
C VAL A 19 30.69 27.16 47.43
N SER A 20 29.49 27.72 47.23
CA SER A 20 28.89 28.69 48.16
C SER A 20 27.37 28.60 48.18
N THR A 21 26.76 28.94 49.31
CA THR A 21 25.33 28.72 49.62
C THR A 21 24.57 30.03 49.84
N SER A 22 23.29 30.10 49.46
CA SER A 22 22.25 30.65 50.35
C SER A 22 20.83 30.20 49.95
N ARG A 23 19.86 30.38 50.85
CA ARG A 23 18.41 30.16 50.64
C ARG A 23 17.72 31.52 50.69
N ARG A 24 16.68 31.77 49.86
CA ARG A 24 15.27 32.04 50.32
C ARG A 24 14.31 32.58 49.24
N THR A 25 13.22 31.83 49.05
CA THR A 25 11.79 32.25 48.95
C THR A 25 11.29 33.37 48.01
N THR A 26 10.30 32.96 47.19
CA THR A 26 8.98 33.60 46.92
C THR A 26 8.79 34.73 45.87
N ASN A 27 7.74 34.51 45.07
CA ASN A 27 6.78 35.46 44.48
C ASN A 27 7.13 36.30 43.23
N LYS A 28 6.83 35.72 42.04
CA LYS A 28 5.75 36.15 41.13
C LYS A 28 5.51 37.67 40.93
N ILE A 29 5.75 38.20 39.71
CA ILE A 29 4.75 38.84 38.79
C ILE A 29 5.38 39.79 37.71
N HIS A 30 4.80 39.75 36.49
CA HIS A 30 4.87 40.67 35.31
C HIS A 30 6.20 41.24 34.73
N SER A 31 6.53 40.73 33.54
CA SER A 31 6.88 41.46 32.29
C SER A 31 7.26 42.96 32.31
N PHE A 32 8.40 43.30 31.69
CA PHE A 32 8.42 43.87 30.32
C PHE A 32 9.81 43.76 29.64
N SER A 33 9.84 44.08 28.34
CA SER A 33 10.96 44.18 27.38
C SER A 33 12.39 44.50 27.88
N PHE A 34 13.41 43.93 27.20
CA PHE A 34 14.42 44.71 26.45
C PHE A 34 15.19 43.84 25.42
N GLN A 35 15.67 44.43 24.32
CA GLN A 35 16.58 43.77 23.36
C GLN A 35 18.05 43.91 23.81
N PRO A 36 18.91 42.96 23.41
CA PRO A 36 20.29 43.23 23.02
C PRO A 36 20.49 43.06 21.50
N ALA A 37 21.47 43.75 20.93
CA ALA A 37 21.73 43.74 19.49
C ALA A 37 22.97 42.91 19.12
N GLY A 38 22.85 42.19 17.99
CA GLY A 38 23.92 42.04 16.99
C GLY A 38 25.12 41.15 17.31
N PHE A 39 25.30 40.10 16.49
CA PHE A 39 26.59 39.82 15.85
C PHE A 39 26.35 39.31 14.42
N HIS A 40 27.26 39.60 13.49
CA HIS A 40 27.10 39.25 12.07
C HIS A 40 27.73 37.90 11.71
N ILE A 41 27.05 37.15 10.83
CA ILE A 41 27.67 36.18 9.91
C ILE A 41 27.17 36.53 8.51
N PHE A 42 28.09 36.63 7.54
CA PHE A 42 27.77 36.88 6.13
C PHE A 42 27.51 35.57 5.40
N VAL A 43 26.39 35.49 4.68
CA VAL A 43 26.20 34.55 3.56
C VAL A 43 25.62 35.35 2.40
N TYR A 44 26.27 35.28 1.23
CA TYR A 44 25.80 35.94 0.01
C TYR A 44 24.75 35.07 -0.70
N LEU A 45 23.58 35.65 -0.98
CA LEU A 45 22.66 35.15 -2.00
C LEU A 45 22.17 36.31 -2.87
N TYR A 46 21.98 36.04 -4.17
CA TYR A 46 21.83 37.03 -5.22
C TYR A 46 20.40 36.98 -5.81
N GLN A 47 19.67 38.10 -5.78
CA GLN A 47 18.28 38.21 -6.23
C GLN A 47 18.04 39.58 -6.89
N PRO A 48 17.80 39.66 -8.22
CA PRO A 48 17.50 40.92 -8.91
C PRO A 48 16.01 41.28 -8.78
N LYS A 49 15.71 42.58 -8.57
CA LYS A 49 14.34 43.11 -8.43
C LYS A 49 13.80 43.66 -9.75
N LEU A 50 12.50 43.47 -10.00
CA LEU A 50 11.74 44.31 -10.95
C LEU A 50 11.45 45.70 -10.35
N PRO A 51 11.35 46.74 -11.19
CA PRO A 51 10.54 47.93 -10.93
C PRO A 51 9.26 47.97 -11.80
N ILE A 52 8.21 48.62 -11.32
CA ILE A 52 6.93 48.83 -12.04
C ILE A 52 6.71 50.33 -12.26
N MET A 53 6.34 50.73 -13.49
CA MET A 53 5.65 52.00 -13.76
C MET A 53 4.47 51.78 -14.70
N LYS A 54 3.43 52.63 -14.60
CA LYS A 54 2.13 52.44 -15.27
C LYS A 54 1.82 53.56 -16.27
N LYS A 55 1.38 53.12 -17.47
CA LYS A 55 0.44 53.77 -18.42
C LYS A 55 0.77 55.16 -18.97
N ILE A 56 0.62 55.30 -20.30
CA ILE A 56 -0.46 56.09 -20.93
C ILE A 56 -0.75 55.54 -22.35
N LEU A 57 -1.85 55.98 -22.95
CA LEU A 57 -2.56 55.39 -24.09
C LEU A 57 -2.17 56.00 -25.45
N CYS A 58 -2.08 55.18 -26.52
CA CYS A 58 -2.57 55.44 -27.90
C CYS A 58 -2.33 54.20 -28.80
N GLY A 59 -2.90 54.15 -30.01
CA GLY A 59 -2.81 52.98 -30.91
C GLY A 59 -3.11 53.30 -32.39
N LEU A 60 -3.61 52.30 -33.13
CA LEU A 60 -4.00 52.23 -34.57
C LEU A 60 -2.95 51.69 -35.58
N LEU A 61 -3.26 50.48 -36.07
CA LEU A 61 -3.27 49.98 -37.47
C LEU A 61 -2.01 50.00 -38.38
N ALA A 62 -1.57 48.77 -38.70
CA ALA A 62 -1.41 48.17 -40.04
C ALA A 62 -0.66 48.91 -41.18
N CYS A 63 0.34 48.23 -41.78
CA CYS A 63 0.12 47.57 -43.08
C CYS A 63 1.23 46.57 -43.49
N THR A 64 0.83 45.68 -44.40
CA THR A 64 1.54 44.57 -45.08
C THR A 64 2.90 44.89 -45.71
N LEU A 65 3.81 43.89 -45.74
CA LEU A 65 4.19 43.21 -47.00
C LEU A 65 4.97 41.90 -46.76
N SER A 66 5.02 41.04 -47.78
CA SER A 66 5.50 39.65 -47.70
C SER A 66 6.88 39.44 -48.32
N LEU A 67 7.59 38.43 -47.82
CA LEU A 67 8.72 37.78 -48.50
C LEU A 67 8.50 36.27 -48.47
N THR A 68 8.50 35.65 -49.65
CA THR A 68 8.33 34.19 -49.82
C THR A 68 9.68 33.50 -49.74
N ALA A 69 9.87 32.65 -48.72
CA ALA A 69 10.91 31.63 -48.72
C ALA A 69 10.24 30.28 -48.98
N CYS A 70 10.46 29.70 -50.16
CA CYS A 70 10.12 28.30 -50.39
C CYS A 70 11.27 27.44 -49.87
N SER A 71 11.16 27.02 -48.61
CA SER A 71 11.58 25.67 -48.23
C SER A 71 10.45 24.72 -48.62
N ASP A 72 10.76 23.68 -49.39
CA ASP A 72 9.84 22.57 -49.58
C ASP A 72 9.78 21.77 -48.26
N GLU A 73 8.94 22.22 -47.33
CA GLU A 73 8.56 21.41 -46.17
C GLU A 73 7.75 20.22 -46.68
N GLU A 74 8.34 19.01 -46.59
CA GLU A 74 7.54 17.79 -46.57
C GLU A 74 6.58 17.92 -45.38
N GLY A 75 5.31 18.17 -45.68
CA GLY A 75 4.33 18.64 -44.70
C GLY A 75 4.25 17.69 -43.50
N ALA A 76 4.50 18.24 -42.31
CA ALA A 76 4.52 17.50 -41.05
C ALA A 76 3.29 16.56 -40.94
N TYR A 77 3.52 15.32 -40.48
CA TYR A 77 2.54 14.26 -40.62
C TYR A 77 1.19 14.63 -39.98
N LEU A 78 0.12 14.60 -40.77
CA LEU A 78 -1.24 14.86 -40.32
C LEU A 78 -2.08 13.58 -40.40
N LEU A 79 -2.47 13.05 -39.24
CA LEU A 79 -3.25 11.84 -39.08
C LEU A 79 -4.51 11.85 -39.97
N GLN A 80 -4.69 10.77 -40.73
CA GLN A 80 -5.89 10.44 -41.49
C GLN A 80 -6.46 9.09 -41.03
N ARG A 81 -7.75 8.85 -41.31
CA ARG A 81 -8.42 7.59 -40.90
C ARG A 81 -7.89 6.34 -41.64
N SER A 82 -7.24 6.52 -42.78
CA SER A 82 -6.58 5.48 -43.55
C SER A 82 -5.30 4.94 -42.91
N ASP A 83 -4.72 5.70 -41.99
CA ASP A 83 -3.30 5.54 -41.64
C ASP A 83 -3.08 4.48 -40.57
N ILE A 84 -4.17 4.04 -39.92
CA ILE A 84 -4.20 3.09 -38.81
C ILE A 84 -4.83 1.79 -39.29
N THR A 85 -4.22 0.64 -38.99
CA THR A 85 -4.77 -0.69 -39.26
C THR A 85 -4.52 -1.64 -38.10
N LEU A 86 -5.55 -2.38 -37.69
CA LEU A 86 -5.50 -3.34 -36.58
C LEU A 86 -5.18 -4.75 -37.07
N PHE A 87 -4.31 -5.46 -36.37
CA PHE A 87 -3.93 -6.85 -36.65
C PHE A 87 -3.98 -7.71 -35.38
N ALA A 88 -4.63 -8.87 -35.47
CA ALA A 88 -4.67 -9.86 -34.40
C ALA A 88 -3.76 -11.07 -34.69
N PRO A 89 -3.33 -11.84 -33.67
CA PRO A 89 -2.62 -13.10 -33.82
C PRO A 89 -3.22 -14.01 -34.90
N GLN A 90 -2.35 -14.51 -35.78
CA GLN A 90 -2.72 -15.40 -36.88
C GLN A 90 -3.80 -14.83 -37.84
N GLY A 91 -4.07 -13.52 -37.79
CA GLY A 91 -5.10 -12.85 -38.58
C GLY A 91 -6.53 -13.03 -38.07
N SER A 92 -6.74 -13.60 -36.88
CA SER A 92 -8.08 -13.83 -36.32
C SER A 92 -8.28 -13.10 -34.99
N PHE A 93 -9.39 -12.38 -34.85
CA PHE A 93 -9.80 -11.76 -33.58
C PHE A 93 -10.48 -12.79 -32.66
N VAL A 94 -9.75 -13.87 -32.35
CA VAL A 94 -10.19 -14.96 -31.49
C VAL A 94 -9.21 -15.11 -30.34
N ALA A 95 -9.68 -14.94 -29.11
CA ALA A 95 -8.88 -15.11 -27.89
C ALA A 95 -9.27 -16.40 -27.14
N GLN A 96 -8.48 -16.79 -26.16
CA GLN A 96 -8.82 -17.85 -25.20
C GLN A 96 -8.95 -17.26 -23.80
N VAL A 97 -9.87 -17.78 -22.99
CA VAL A 97 -10.07 -17.32 -21.61
C VAL A 97 -8.78 -17.47 -20.79
N GLY A 98 -8.38 -16.40 -20.11
CA GLY A 98 -7.18 -16.35 -19.25
C GLY A 98 -5.86 -16.46 -20.02
N LYS A 99 -5.81 -16.16 -21.33
CA LYS A 99 -4.53 -16.06 -22.07
C LYS A 99 -4.34 -14.65 -22.67
N PRO A 100 -3.11 -14.10 -22.62
CA PRO A 100 -2.80 -12.82 -23.24
C PRO A 100 -3.18 -12.81 -24.72
N PHE A 101 -3.97 -11.81 -25.10
CA PHE A 101 -4.36 -11.55 -26.48
C PHE A 101 -3.91 -10.16 -26.88
N CYS A 102 -3.14 -10.08 -27.96
CA CYS A 102 -2.58 -8.83 -28.46
C CYS A 102 -3.37 -8.30 -29.66
N ILE A 103 -3.50 -6.98 -29.80
CA ILE A 103 -3.89 -6.35 -31.07
C ILE A 103 -2.76 -5.38 -31.47
N LYS A 104 -2.05 -5.71 -32.54
CA LYS A 104 -0.98 -4.88 -33.09
C LYS A 104 -1.55 -3.77 -33.96
N VAL A 105 -1.04 -2.55 -33.77
CA VAL A 105 -1.43 -1.38 -34.55
C VAL A 105 -0.33 -1.02 -35.54
N LYS A 106 -0.65 -1.11 -36.83
CA LYS A 106 0.17 -0.48 -37.86
C LYS A 106 -0.29 0.96 -38.06
N SER A 107 0.66 1.89 -38.07
CA SER A 107 0.49 3.30 -38.39
C SER A 107 1.34 3.68 -39.61
N VAL A 108 1.01 4.77 -40.32
CA VAL A 108 1.88 5.38 -41.34
C VAL A 108 3.02 6.16 -40.67
N SER A 109 2.72 6.89 -39.60
CA SER A 109 3.67 7.49 -38.66
C SER A 109 3.04 7.53 -37.26
N ASP A 110 3.88 7.56 -36.23
CA ASP A 110 3.47 7.74 -34.82
C ASP A 110 3.63 9.18 -34.33
N GLU A 111 4.06 10.11 -35.19
CA GLU A 111 4.40 11.48 -34.81
C GLU A 111 3.21 12.24 -34.22
N GLY A 112 3.34 12.63 -32.94
CA GLY A 112 2.31 13.34 -32.19
C GLY A 112 1.05 12.52 -31.89
N LEU A 113 1.07 11.20 -32.09
CA LEU A 113 -0.09 10.33 -31.85
C LEU A 113 -0.21 9.92 -30.38
N SER A 114 -1.44 9.90 -29.87
CA SER A 114 -1.78 9.17 -28.64
C SER A 114 -2.86 8.12 -28.89
N TYR A 115 -2.76 7.01 -28.16
CA TYR A 115 -3.57 5.80 -28.32
C TYR A 115 -4.35 5.51 -27.04
N ARG A 116 -5.64 5.17 -27.16
CA ARG A 116 -6.49 4.77 -26.03
C ARG A 116 -7.41 3.64 -26.43
N TRP A 117 -7.28 2.49 -25.78
CA TRP A 117 -8.08 1.30 -25.99
C TRP A 117 -9.22 1.23 -24.98
N TYR A 118 -10.42 0.86 -25.45
CA TYR A 118 -11.62 0.74 -24.65
C TYR A 118 -12.28 -0.63 -24.82
N ASN A 119 -12.84 -1.15 -23.73
CA ASN A 119 -13.80 -2.25 -23.72
C ASN A 119 -15.16 -1.67 -23.35
N GLY A 120 -16.07 -1.58 -24.32
CA GLY A 120 -17.28 -0.76 -24.17
C GLY A 120 -16.92 0.71 -23.90
N ASN A 121 -17.19 1.18 -22.68
CA ASN A 121 -16.87 2.54 -22.22
C ASN A 121 -15.60 2.62 -21.34
N HIS A 122 -15.05 1.50 -20.87
CA HIS A 122 -13.95 1.48 -19.91
C HIS A 122 -12.60 1.50 -20.63
N LEU A 123 -11.67 2.34 -20.18
CA LEU A 123 -10.33 2.49 -20.76
C LEU A 123 -9.45 1.32 -20.27
N ILE A 124 -9.01 0.45 -21.18
CA ILE A 124 -8.22 -0.76 -20.84
C ILE A 124 -6.72 -0.63 -21.13
N ALA A 125 -6.30 0.32 -21.98
CA ALA A 125 -4.88 0.61 -22.20
C ALA A 125 -4.66 1.99 -22.82
N GLN A 126 -3.47 2.57 -22.60
CA GLN A 126 -2.99 3.79 -23.27
C GLN A 126 -1.75 3.56 -24.16
N THR A 127 -1.53 2.31 -24.54
CA THR A 127 -0.44 1.85 -25.41
C THR A 127 -0.86 1.83 -26.89
N LYS A 128 0.12 1.85 -27.79
CA LYS A 128 -0.10 1.72 -29.24
C LYS A 128 -0.76 0.38 -29.56
N ASP A 129 -0.06 -0.70 -29.30
CA ASP A 129 -0.62 -2.06 -29.34
C ASP A 129 -1.48 -2.30 -28.09
N LEU A 130 -2.54 -3.11 -28.22
CA LEU A 130 -3.21 -3.70 -27.07
C LEU A 130 -2.51 -4.99 -26.67
N GLU A 131 -2.42 -5.25 -25.37
CA GLU A 131 -2.20 -6.56 -24.78
C GLU A 131 -3.19 -6.70 -23.63
N TYR A 132 -4.01 -7.75 -23.65
CA TYR A 132 -5.17 -7.88 -22.77
C TYR A 132 -5.57 -9.34 -22.56
N THR A 133 -5.87 -9.72 -21.32
CA THR A 133 -6.33 -11.07 -20.96
C THR A 133 -7.84 -11.04 -20.71
N PHE A 134 -8.61 -11.87 -21.41
CA PHE A 134 -10.06 -11.95 -21.24
C PHE A 134 -10.45 -13.03 -20.24
N LEU A 135 -11.18 -12.70 -19.17
CA LEU A 135 -11.60 -13.68 -18.15
C LEU A 135 -12.98 -14.31 -18.37
N GLN A 136 -13.68 -14.06 -19.48
CA GLN A 136 -14.94 -14.75 -19.79
C GLN A 136 -15.05 -15.11 -21.27
N LYS A 137 -15.69 -16.25 -21.57
CA LYS A 137 -16.08 -16.61 -22.94
C LYS A 137 -17.23 -15.72 -23.41
N GLY A 138 -17.15 -15.20 -24.63
CA GLY A 138 -18.13 -14.24 -25.14
C GLY A 138 -17.65 -13.43 -26.34
N GLN A 139 -18.40 -12.37 -26.68
CA GLN A 139 -18.08 -11.44 -27.75
C GLN A 139 -17.84 -10.05 -27.17
N TYR A 140 -16.63 -9.53 -27.38
CA TYR A 140 -16.17 -8.25 -26.84
C TYR A 140 -16.06 -7.20 -27.94
N HIS A 141 -16.62 -6.02 -27.69
CA HIS A 141 -16.58 -4.88 -28.61
C HIS A 141 -15.53 -3.88 -28.13
N LEU A 142 -14.31 -4.04 -28.66
CA LEU A 142 -13.20 -3.17 -28.35
C LEU A 142 -13.16 -1.95 -29.29
N LYS A 143 -12.67 -0.82 -28.77
CA LYS A 143 -12.52 0.42 -29.53
C LYS A 143 -11.16 1.06 -29.26
N LEU A 144 -10.34 1.22 -30.30
CA LEU A 144 -9.19 2.10 -30.27
C LEU A 144 -9.60 3.52 -30.67
N VAL A 145 -9.18 4.51 -29.89
CA VAL A 145 -9.22 5.93 -30.23
C VAL A 145 -7.78 6.41 -30.44
N VAL A 146 -7.48 6.93 -31.63
CA VAL A 146 -6.17 7.54 -31.96
C VAL A 146 -6.37 9.03 -32.14
N THR A 147 -5.54 9.85 -31.50
CA THR A 147 -5.63 11.32 -31.56
C THR A 147 -4.32 11.99 -31.93
N GLN A 148 -4.40 13.16 -32.55
CA GLN A 148 -3.27 14.02 -32.89
C GLN A 148 -3.71 15.49 -32.80
N GLY A 149 -3.36 16.18 -31.71
CA GLY A 149 -3.95 17.49 -31.40
C GLY A 149 -5.47 17.42 -31.31
N GLU A 150 -6.18 18.24 -32.09
CA GLU A 150 -7.65 18.22 -32.19
C GLU A 150 -8.21 17.06 -33.05
N ARG A 151 -7.36 16.34 -33.81
CA ARG A 151 -7.80 15.20 -34.63
C ARG A 151 -8.06 13.98 -33.77
N SER A 152 -9.14 13.26 -34.04
CA SER A 152 -9.49 12.00 -33.37
C SER A 152 -10.17 11.05 -34.34
N PHE A 153 -9.78 9.77 -34.33
CA PHE A 153 -10.42 8.71 -35.11
C PHE A 153 -10.63 7.45 -34.26
N GLU A 154 -11.79 6.83 -34.45
CA GLU A 154 -12.18 5.59 -33.76
C GLU A 154 -12.16 4.37 -34.69
N TYR A 155 -11.65 3.25 -34.17
CA TYR A 155 -11.48 1.97 -34.83
C TYR A 155 -12.03 0.87 -33.94
N ALA A 156 -12.96 0.06 -34.45
CA ALA A 156 -13.56 -1.03 -33.69
C ALA A 156 -12.91 -2.38 -34.00
N ALA A 157 -12.79 -3.24 -33.00
CA ALA A 157 -12.44 -4.64 -33.14
C ALA A 157 -13.45 -5.50 -32.36
N VAL A 158 -13.91 -6.59 -32.96
CA VAL A 158 -14.80 -7.55 -32.29
C VAL A 158 -14.00 -8.81 -32.00
N VAL A 159 -13.79 -9.12 -30.72
CA VAL A 159 -13.02 -10.29 -30.28
C VAL A 159 -13.97 -11.37 -29.79
N GLU A 160 -13.81 -12.58 -30.32
CA GLU A 160 -14.53 -13.78 -29.88
C GLU A 160 -13.65 -14.57 -28.90
N VAL A 161 -14.03 -14.63 -27.62
CA VAL A 161 -13.26 -15.30 -26.56
C VAL A 161 -13.80 -16.70 -26.34
N LYS A 162 -12.93 -17.71 -26.41
CA LYS A 162 -13.26 -19.14 -26.37
C LYS A 162 -12.59 -19.88 -25.22
N GLY A 163 -13.06 -21.10 -24.99
CA GLY A 163 -12.58 -21.99 -23.95
C GLY A 163 -13.33 -21.83 -22.63
N GLU A 164 -13.01 -22.72 -21.70
CA GLU A 164 -13.35 -22.62 -20.29
C GLU A 164 -12.00 -22.45 -19.60
N GLY A 165 -11.74 -21.23 -19.14
CA GLY A 165 -10.67 -20.98 -18.20
C GLY A 165 -11.24 -20.93 -16.78
N ASP A 166 -10.43 -20.46 -15.87
CA ASP A 166 -10.63 -20.45 -14.42
C ASP A 166 -11.64 -19.35 -13.98
N ALA A 167 -12.63 -19.07 -14.84
CA ALA A 167 -13.64 -18.03 -14.66
C ALA A 167 -14.79 -18.47 -13.74
N PRO A 168 -15.41 -17.55 -12.97
CA PRO A 168 -16.60 -17.84 -12.18
C PRO A 168 -17.70 -18.57 -12.96
N SER A 169 -18.17 -19.67 -12.38
CA SER A 169 -19.26 -20.51 -12.88
C SER A 169 -20.41 -20.59 -11.86
N ASP A 170 -21.55 -21.17 -12.24
CA ASP A 170 -22.68 -21.44 -11.33
C ASP A 170 -22.34 -22.40 -10.15
N LYS A 171 -21.08 -22.88 -10.07
CA LYS A 171 -20.56 -23.76 -9.00
C LYS A 171 -19.41 -23.15 -8.20
N SER A 172 -18.86 -22.01 -8.63
CA SER A 172 -17.67 -21.42 -8.00
C SER A 172 -18.00 -20.90 -6.60
N SER A 173 -17.09 -21.13 -5.65
CA SER A 173 -17.24 -20.68 -4.28
C SER A 173 -17.09 -19.16 -4.19
N PRO A 174 -18.03 -18.39 -3.59
CA PRO A 174 -17.80 -16.99 -3.27
C PRO A 174 -16.82 -16.78 -2.10
N TYR A 175 -16.21 -17.84 -1.56
CA TYR A 175 -15.32 -17.81 -0.39
C TYR A 175 -13.98 -18.48 -0.67
N ILE A 176 -12.94 -18.10 0.08
CA ILE A 176 -11.59 -18.71 0.05
C ILE A 176 -11.68 -20.25 0.01
N THR A 177 -10.97 -20.87 -0.92
CA THR A 177 -10.86 -22.34 -1.05
C THR A 177 -9.43 -22.86 -0.88
N ARG A 178 -8.42 -21.97 -0.92
CA ARG A 178 -6.99 -22.30 -0.80
C ARG A 178 -6.28 -21.35 0.17
N VAL A 179 -5.39 -21.89 0.99
CA VAL A 179 -4.35 -21.15 1.72
C VAL A 179 -3.01 -21.68 1.22
N LEU A 180 -2.14 -20.78 0.75
CA LEU A 180 -0.89 -21.13 0.09
C LEU A 180 0.32 -21.03 1.04
N ASP A 181 0.39 -19.95 1.83
CA ASP A 181 1.30 -19.85 2.98
C ASP A 181 0.71 -18.99 4.10
N TYR A 182 1.20 -19.18 5.33
CA TYR A 182 0.83 -18.40 6.50
C TYR A 182 2.03 -18.24 7.44
N ARG A 183 2.50 -17.00 7.58
CA ARG A 183 3.72 -16.62 8.30
C ARG A 183 3.41 -15.42 9.18
N PRO A 184 2.72 -15.60 10.32
CA PRO A 184 2.49 -14.50 11.25
C PRO A 184 3.82 -14.03 11.83
N ALA A 185 3.89 -12.73 12.13
CA ALA A 185 4.96 -12.18 12.95
C ALA A 185 4.66 -12.49 14.42
N PRO A 186 5.63 -12.37 15.34
CA PRO A 186 5.35 -12.63 16.75
C PRO A 186 4.29 -11.68 17.33
N GLY A 187 3.34 -12.24 18.08
CA GLY A 187 2.19 -11.52 18.63
C GLY A 187 1.34 -12.36 19.60
N GLN A 188 0.39 -11.71 20.28
CA GLN A 188 -0.34 -12.25 21.44
C GLN A 188 -1.35 -13.34 21.15
N PHE A 189 -1.82 -13.48 19.91
CA PHE A 189 -2.72 -14.56 19.48
C PHE A 189 -2.01 -15.63 18.65
N VAL A 190 -0.71 -15.46 18.37
CA VAL A 190 0.10 -16.45 17.66
C VAL A 190 0.15 -17.74 18.48
N ASN A 191 0.10 -18.87 17.78
CA ASN A 191 -0.06 -20.21 18.33
C ASN A 191 -1.43 -20.50 18.99
N GLU A 192 -2.34 -19.52 19.11
CA GLU A 192 -3.75 -19.73 19.50
C GLU A 192 -4.71 -19.65 18.30
N LEU A 193 -4.50 -18.68 17.38
CA LEU A 193 -5.36 -18.39 16.22
C LEU A 193 -4.57 -18.45 14.88
N PRO A 194 -4.41 -19.64 14.25
CA PRO A 194 -4.95 -20.94 14.65
C PRO A 194 -4.06 -21.63 15.71
N THR A 195 -4.63 -22.65 16.36
CA THR A 195 -3.98 -23.31 17.51
C THR A 195 -2.87 -24.26 17.07
N TYR A 196 -1.64 -23.95 17.47
CA TYR A 196 -0.48 -24.83 17.32
C TYR A 196 -0.56 -26.02 18.28
N GLN A 197 -0.13 -27.18 17.80
CA GLN A 197 0.04 -28.42 18.55
C GLN A 197 1.46 -28.95 18.30
N GLU A 198 2.07 -29.57 19.31
CA GLU A 198 3.46 -30.02 19.22
C GLU A 198 3.67 -30.99 18.04
N GLY A 199 4.45 -30.56 17.05
CA GLY A 199 4.71 -31.32 15.84
C GLY A 199 3.90 -30.90 14.59
N ASP A 200 3.03 -29.88 14.66
CA ASP A 200 2.45 -29.28 13.46
C ASP A 200 3.55 -28.79 12.49
N THR A 201 3.40 -29.10 11.21
CA THR A 201 4.21 -28.52 10.14
C THR A 201 3.57 -27.24 9.57
N GLN A 202 4.30 -26.53 8.70
CA GLN A 202 3.73 -25.41 7.93
C GLN A 202 2.50 -25.84 7.11
N GLU A 203 2.46 -27.07 6.58
CA GLU A 203 1.31 -27.60 5.85
C GLU A 203 0.09 -27.81 6.78
N ASP A 204 0.32 -28.30 8.00
CA ASP A 204 -0.72 -28.48 9.00
C ASP A 204 -1.30 -27.15 9.48
N ILE A 205 -0.46 -26.13 9.65
CA ILE A 205 -0.92 -24.79 10.01
C ILE A 205 -1.66 -24.14 8.83
N ASN A 206 -1.15 -24.21 7.59
CA ASN A 206 -1.86 -23.70 6.40
C ASN A 206 -3.25 -24.35 6.25
N ARG A 207 -3.35 -25.66 6.52
CA ARG A 207 -4.63 -26.38 6.58
C ARG A 207 -5.53 -25.87 7.70
N LYS A 208 -5.01 -25.66 8.92
CA LYS A 208 -5.79 -25.08 10.04
C LYS A 208 -6.27 -23.65 9.77
N VAL A 209 -5.51 -22.84 9.02
CA VAL A 209 -5.98 -21.53 8.53
C VAL A 209 -7.15 -21.71 7.57
N LEU A 210 -7.04 -22.64 6.61
CA LEU A 210 -8.13 -22.92 5.65
C LEU A 210 -9.38 -23.47 6.36
N ASP A 211 -9.20 -24.30 7.38
CA ASP A 211 -10.29 -24.79 8.23
C ASP A 211 -10.96 -23.66 9.06
N ALA A 212 -10.25 -22.55 9.34
CA ALA A 212 -10.77 -21.40 10.08
C ALA A 212 -11.48 -20.36 9.18
N ILE A 213 -10.82 -19.88 8.12
CA ILE A 213 -11.32 -18.76 7.28
C ILE A 213 -11.79 -19.17 5.87
N GLY A 214 -11.57 -20.43 5.48
CA GLY A 214 -12.05 -20.96 4.21
C GLY A 214 -13.55 -21.28 4.23
N ASN A 215 -14.15 -21.40 3.04
CA ASN A 215 -15.48 -21.98 2.83
C ASN A 215 -16.63 -21.36 3.66
N ASN A 216 -16.50 -20.10 4.08
CA ASN A 216 -17.41 -19.40 5.01
C ASN A 216 -17.49 -20.00 6.43
N ASN A 217 -16.39 -20.58 6.92
CA ASN A 217 -16.31 -21.09 8.29
C ASN A 217 -16.28 -19.98 9.36
N MET A 218 -15.89 -18.74 8.99
CA MET A 218 -15.97 -17.53 9.83
C MET A 218 -15.27 -17.64 11.21
N GLY A 219 -14.24 -18.48 11.31
CA GLY A 219 -13.27 -18.42 12.41
C GLY A 219 -12.33 -17.22 12.26
N THR A 220 -11.35 -17.07 13.15
CA THR A 220 -10.38 -15.98 13.12
C THR A 220 -8.95 -16.52 13.08
N ILE A 221 -8.10 -15.89 12.26
CA ILE A 221 -6.65 -15.99 12.38
C ILE A 221 -6.05 -14.62 12.71
N SER A 222 -4.93 -14.62 13.43
CA SER A 222 -4.16 -13.42 13.74
C SER A 222 -2.88 -13.39 12.93
N LEU A 223 -2.57 -12.27 12.28
CA LEU A 223 -1.31 -12.12 11.56
C LEU A 223 -0.14 -11.72 12.49
N GLY A 224 -0.43 -11.34 13.75
CA GLY A 224 0.54 -10.80 14.69
C GLY A 224 1.02 -9.41 14.25
N GLY A 225 2.13 -8.95 14.82
CA GLY A 225 2.67 -7.61 14.52
C GLY A 225 3.09 -7.39 13.06
N TYR A 226 3.61 -6.19 12.75
CA TYR A 226 3.97 -5.77 11.39
C TYR A 226 4.63 -6.88 10.53
N GLY A 227 4.14 -7.00 9.30
CA GLY A 227 4.72 -7.83 8.23
C GLY A 227 4.29 -9.30 8.26
N GLY A 228 3.72 -9.78 9.38
CA GLY A 228 3.12 -11.11 9.45
C GLY A 228 1.97 -11.26 8.47
N TYR A 229 1.83 -12.42 7.81
CA TYR A 229 1.00 -12.54 6.61
C TYR A 229 0.29 -13.88 6.40
N VAL A 230 -0.76 -13.83 5.58
CA VAL A 230 -1.44 -14.99 4.97
C VAL A 230 -1.49 -14.81 3.45
N ILE A 231 -1.38 -15.90 2.69
CA ILE A 231 -1.60 -15.96 1.24
C ILE A 231 -2.75 -16.92 0.96
N VAL A 232 -3.78 -16.45 0.27
CA VAL A 232 -5.01 -17.20 -0.01
C VAL A 232 -5.40 -17.15 -1.49
N GLY A 233 -6.27 -18.07 -1.91
CA GLY A 233 -6.82 -18.11 -3.26
C GLY A 233 -8.20 -18.76 -3.31
N PHE A 234 -8.88 -18.57 -4.44
CA PHE A 234 -10.23 -19.09 -4.72
C PHE A 234 -10.16 -20.31 -5.65
N ASP A 235 -11.32 -20.91 -5.96
CA ASP A 235 -11.45 -22.00 -6.96
C ASP A 235 -11.60 -21.47 -8.40
N HIS A 236 -11.33 -20.18 -8.60
CA HIS A 236 -11.47 -19.40 -9.82
C HIS A 236 -10.68 -18.08 -9.70
N THR A 237 -10.48 -17.36 -10.80
CA THR A 237 -9.92 -16.01 -10.85
C THR A 237 -10.99 -14.97 -10.46
N LEU A 238 -10.80 -14.26 -9.35
CA LEU A 238 -11.61 -13.11 -8.96
C LEU A 238 -11.54 -12.06 -10.07
N ARG A 239 -12.67 -11.60 -10.60
CA ARG A 239 -12.69 -10.69 -11.75
C ARG A 239 -12.60 -9.24 -11.30
N ASN A 240 -11.75 -8.45 -11.94
CA ASN A 240 -11.88 -6.99 -11.91
C ASN A 240 -13.11 -6.59 -12.75
N VAL A 241 -14.07 -5.89 -12.14
CA VAL A 241 -15.23 -5.32 -12.81
C VAL A 241 -15.18 -3.80 -12.70
N ALA A 242 -14.22 -3.20 -13.41
CA ALA A 242 -13.96 -1.77 -13.56
C ALA A 242 -15.16 -0.85 -13.24
N GLY A 243 -14.99 -0.03 -12.20
CA GLY A 243 -16.05 0.82 -11.62
C GLY A 243 -16.88 0.15 -10.53
N LYS A 244 -16.54 -1.07 -10.08
CA LYS A 244 -17.14 -1.80 -8.96
C LYS A 244 -16.10 -2.15 -7.91
N ARG A 245 -16.55 -2.62 -6.76
CA ARG A 245 -15.72 -3.35 -5.79
C ARG A 245 -15.86 -4.84 -6.09
N ASP A 246 -14.76 -5.57 -6.02
CA ASP A 246 -14.67 -6.95 -6.50
C ASP A 246 -14.70 -7.99 -5.38
N PHE A 247 -14.03 -7.69 -4.26
CA PHE A 247 -14.00 -8.56 -3.10
C PHE A 247 -14.13 -7.80 -1.78
N ARG A 248 -14.58 -8.50 -0.74
CA ARG A 248 -14.61 -8.03 0.66
C ARG A 248 -13.59 -8.80 1.48
N ILE A 249 -12.85 -8.11 2.34
CA ILE A 249 -12.04 -8.75 3.38
C ILE A 249 -12.80 -8.63 4.70
N LEU A 250 -12.88 -9.72 5.45
CA LEU A 250 -13.55 -9.80 6.74
C LEU A 250 -12.49 -9.87 7.85
N GLY A 251 -12.61 -9.05 8.89
CA GLY A 251 -11.70 -8.97 10.04
C GLY A 251 -12.42 -8.95 11.40
N ASN A 252 -11.75 -8.44 12.43
CA ASN A 252 -12.26 -8.20 13.79
C ASN A 252 -12.82 -6.77 13.99
N ALA A 253 -12.38 -5.82 13.15
CA ALA A 253 -12.46 -4.38 13.40
C ALA A 253 -13.87 -3.86 13.71
N PHE A 254 -13.96 -2.90 14.64
CA PHE A 254 -15.22 -2.35 15.11
C PHE A 254 -15.15 -0.85 15.40
N GLU A 255 -16.28 -0.17 15.22
CA GLU A 255 -16.47 1.22 15.63
C GLU A 255 -17.10 1.28 17.03
N GLY A 256 -16.49 2.07 17.91
CA GLY A 256 -16.95 2.38 19.26
C GLY A 256 -17.88 3.59 19.32
N ASN A 257 -18.42 3.88 20.51
CA ASN A 257 -19.41 4.94 20.74
C ASN A 257 -18.79 6.35 20.85
N GLY A 258 -17.73 6.63 20.08
CA GLY A 258 -16.95 7.85 20.15
C GLY A 258 -17.60 9.07 19.48
N ASN A 259 -16.81 10.11 19.25
CA ASN A 259 -17.26 11.32 18.56
C ASN A 259 -17.65 11.01 17.10
N ALA A 260 -18.85 11.41 16.66
CA ALA A 260 -19.33 11.18 15.30
C ALA A 260 -18.45 11.80 14.17
N GLN A 261 -17.54 12.73 14.49
CA GLN A 261 -16.55 13.26 13.53
C GLN A 261 -15.23 12.48 13.50
N LEU A 262 -14.94 11.70 14.55
CA LEU A 262 -13.76 10.86 14.66
C LEU A 262 -14.13 9.65 15.54
N PRO A 263 -14.86 8.66 15.00
CA PRO A 263 -15.35 7.54 15.79
C PRO A 263 -14.17 6.76 16.36
N GLU A 264 -14.25 6.48 17.65
CA GLU A 264 -13.36 5.54 18.32
C GLU A 264 -13.54 4.14 17.72
N GLY A 265 -12.58 3.24 17.92
CA GLY A 265 -12.69 1.87 17.42
C GLY A 265 -11.42 1.07 17.64
N ASN A 266 -11.46 -0.16 17.14
CA ASN A 266 -10.29 -0.97 16.88
C ASN A 266 -10.20 -1.21 15.38
N ALA A 267 -9.16 -0.68 14.75
CA ALA A 267 -8.82 -0.90 13.35
C ALA A 267 -7.32 -1.18 13.26
N GLU A 268 -6.94 -2.30 12.68
CA GLU A 268 -5.58 -2.83 12.71
C GLU A 268 -5.13 -3.09 11.25
N PRO A 269 -4.93 -2.01 10.47
CA PRO A 269 -5.04 -2.05 9.01
C PRO A 269 -3.97 -2.92 8.37
N GLY A 270 -4.42 -3.97 7.69
CA GLY A 270 -3.56 -4.85 6.90
C GLY A 270 -3.37 -4.33 5.48
N ILE A 271 -2.13 -4.37 4.99
CA ILE A 271 -1.82 -4.18 3.58
C ILE A 271 -2.33 -5.39 2.78
N ILE A 272 -2.79 -5.12 1.55
CA ILE A 272 -3.31 -6.11 0.63
C ILE A 272 -2.44 -6.10 -0.64
N MET A 273 -1.85 -7.25 -0.97
CA MET A 273 -1.20 -7.52 -2.24
C MET A 273 -2.06 -8.49 -3.05
N VAL A 274 -2.05 -8.36 -4.38
CA VAL A 274 -2.81 -9.21 -5.30
C VAL A 274 -1.95 -9.66 -6.49
N SER A 275 -2.26 -10.82 -7.07
CA SER A 275 -1.51 -11.41 -8.20
C SER A 275 -2.42 -12.28 -9.08
N GLU A 276 -2.15 -12.35 -10.39
CA GLU A 276 -2.76 -13.31 -11.32
C GLU A 276 -1.84 -14.54 -11.52
N ASP A 277 -2.42 -15.72 -11.70
CA ASP A 277 -1.70 -16.95 -12.09
C ASP A 277 -1.43 -16.92 -13.61
N SER A 278 -0.64 -15.92 -14.02
CA SER A 278 -0.21 -15.65 -15.40
C SER A 278 0.36 -16.91 -16.06
N ASN A 279 1.17 -17.67 -15.31
CA ASN A 279 1.86 -18.85 -15.81
C ASN A 279 1.00 -20.15 -15.73
N ARG A 280 0.00 -20.19 -14.84
CA ARG A 280 -0.93 -21.30 -14.57
C ARG A 280 -0.29 -22.53 -13.94
N ASN A 281 0.49 -22.33 -12.89
CA ASN A 281 1.04 -23.42 -12.07
C ASN A 281 0.26 -23.66 -10.77
N GLY A 282 -0.66 -22.77 -10.37
CA GLY A 282 -1.41 -22.82 -9.12
C GLY A 282 -0.64 -22.34 -7.89
N ILE A 283 0.52 -21.72 -8.08
CA ILE A 283 1.48 -21.23 -7.08
C ILE A 283 1.54 -19.70 -7.23
N ALA A 284 1.65 -18.97 -6.12
CA ALA A 284 1.74 -17.51 -6.15
C ALA A 284 3.19 -17.01 -6.35
N ASP A 285 3.80 -17.39 -7.49
CA ASP A 285 5.17 -17.02 -7.89
C ASP A 285 5.26 -16.02 -9.06
N ASP A 286 4.12 -15.59 -9.61
CA ASP A 286 4.00 -14.45 -10.53
C ASP A 286 4.09 -13.07 -9.80
N GLU A 287 4.06 -11.97 -10.56
CA GLU A 287 4.24 -10.59 -10.06
C GLU A 287 3.13 -10.18 -9.05
N TRP A 288 3.51 -9.42 -8.01
CA TRP A 288 2.62 -8.97 -6.94
C TRP A 288 2.40 -7.45 -7.00
N TYR A 289 1.14 -7.04 -6.90
CA TYR A 289 0.71 -5.63 -6.95
C TYR A 289 0.05 -5.21 -5.64
N GLU A 290 0.34 -4.01 -5.13
CA GLU A 290 -0.20 -3.52 -3.86
C GLU A 290 -1.52 -2.75 -4.08
N ILE A 291 -2.51 -2.92 -3.21
CA ILE A 291 -3.74 -2.12 -3.24
C ILE A 291 -3.46 -0.74 -2.63
N ALA A 292 -3.45 0.30 -3.47
CA ALA A 292 -3.15 1.67 -3.06
C ALA A 292 -4.31 2.35 -2.33
N GLY A 293 -4.52 1.92 -1.08
CA GLY A 293 -5.42 2.53 -0.08
C GLY A 293 -5.06 3.97 0.31
N SER A 294 -5.87 4.57 1.17
CA SER A 294 -5.90 6.04 1.35
C SER A 294 -4.60 6.69 1.80
N ALA A 295 -3.82 6.05 2.66
CA ALA A 295 -2.55 6.59 3.14
C ALA A 295 -1.44 6.56 2.08
N HIS A 296 -1.55 5.73 1.03
CA HIS A 296 -0.61 5.77 -0.10
C HIS A 296 -0.76 7.05 -0.94
N ARG A 297 -1.99 7.56 -1.06
CA ARG A 297 -2.31 8.72 -1.91
C ARG A 297 -2.22 10.03 -1.13
N ASP A 298 -2.77 10.05 0.08
CA ASP A 298 -2.68 11.19 1.00
C ASP A 298 -2.74 10.70 2.46
N PRO A 299 -1.56 10.44 3.09
CA PRO A 299 -1.47 10.09 4.51
C PRO A 299 -1.68 11.28 5.43
N GLN A 300 -1.62 12.52 4.92
CA GLN A 300 -1.86 13.73 5.70
C GLN A 300 -3.33 14.14 5.72
N GLY A 301 -4.15 13.55 4.84
CA GLY A 301 -5.61 13.64 4.86
C GLY A 301 -6.31 12.72 5.86
N GLU A 302 -5.59 11.84 6.58
CA GLU A 302 -6.18 11.02 7.64
C GLU A 302 -6.60 11.90 8.83
N SER A 303 -7.86 11.84 9.24
CA SER A 303 -8.48 12.81 10.16
C SER A 303 -7.91 12.80 11.59
N TRP A 304 -7.13 11.79 11.93
CA TRP A 304 -6.43 11.60 13.20
C TRP A 304 -4.92 11.92 13.11
N ILE A 305 -4.36 12.24 11.93
CA ILE A 305 -2.90 12.32 11.74
C ILE A 305 -2.23 13.38 12.62
N ASP A 306 -2.92 14.48 12.93
CA ASP A 306 -2.43 15.53 13.82
C ASP A 306 -2.54 15.16 15.31
N LEU A 307 -3.44 14.23 15.68
CA LEU A 307 -3.48 13.63 17.00
C LEU A 307 -2.31 12.65 17.18
N ALA A 308 -2.02 11.83 16.17
CA ALA A 308 -0.85 10.94 16.15
C ALA A 308 0.47 11.72 16.31
N LYS A 309 0.65 12.82 15.55
CA LYS A 309 1.79 13.74 15.73
C LYS A 309 1.87 14.32 17.14
N ALA A 310 0.73 14.65 17.76
CA ALA A 310 0.68 15.21 19.11
C ALA A 310 0.95 14.16 20.21
N ALA A 311 0.61 12.90 19.98
CA ALA A 311 0.96 11.76 20.83
C ALA A 311 2.44 11.35 20.72
N GLY A 312 3.09 11.73 19.61
CA GLY A 312 4.50 11.38 19.33
C GLY A 312 4.66 10.10 18.49
N ASN A 313 3.58 9.63 17.88
CA ASN A 313 3.58 8.49 16.95
C ASN A 313 4.43 8.76 15.70
N ASP A 314 4.94 7.70 15.09
CA ASP A 314 5.49 7.75 13.74
C ASP A 314 4.33 7.83 12.72
N VAL A 315 4.24 8.96 12.01
CA VAL A 315 3.17 9.26 11.04
C VAL A 315 3.64 9.19 9.59
N ASN A 316 4.80 8.59 9.34
CA ASN A 316 5.31 8.36 7.99
C ASN A 316 4.69 7.10 7.37
N LEU A 317 4.70 7.03 6.04
CA LEU A 317 4.48 5.80 5.28
C LEU A 317 5.80 5.40 4.62
N TYR A 318 6.18 4.14 4.76
CA TYR A 318 7.47 3.61 4.30
C TYR A 318 7.26 2.47 3.30
N MET A 319 7.30 2.76 1.99
CA MET A 319 7.11 1.74 0.92
C MET A 319 8.14 0.59 0.96
N GLU A 320 9.38 0.89 1.36
CA GLU A 320 10.49 -0.07 1.45
C GLU A 320 10.84 -0.34 2.92
N TYR A 321 9.85 -0.59 3.78
CA TYR A 321 10.11 -0.93 5.18
C TYR A 321 10.54 -2.39 5.33
N ALA A 322 11.45 -2.64 6.28
CA ALA A 322 11.88 -3.99 6.65
C ALA A 322 12.08 -4.09 8.16
N ILE A 323 11.48 -5.09 8.78
CA ILE A 323 11.67 -5.44 10.20
C ILE A 323 12.30 -6.81 10.33
N THR A 324 13.10 -7.04 11.37
CA THR A 324 13.56 -8.37 11.78
C THR A 324 13.23 -8.61 13.25
N TYR A 325 12.52 -9.70 13.53
CA TYR A 325 12.25 -10.21 14.87
C TYR A 325 13.25 -11.31 15.23
N HIS A 326 13.70 -11.36 16.48
CA HIS A 326 14.65 -12.37 16.97
C HIS A 326 13.98 -13.36 17.91
N ARG A 327 14.23 -14.65 17.72
CA ARG A 327 13.68 -15.73 18.55
C ARG A 327 14.10 -15.53 20.03
N PRO A 328 13.16 -15.58 20.98
CA PRO A 328 13.48 -15.43 22.39
C PRO A 328 14.27 -16.64 22.90
N HIS A 329 15.32 -16.42 23.70
CA HIS A 329 16.14 -17.51 24.26
C HIS A 329 15.44 -18.31 25.37
N LYS A 330 14.41 -17.73 25.99
CA LYS A 330 13.52 -18.37 26.96
C LYS A 330 12.15 -17.69 26.91
N GLU A 331 11.11 -18.37 27.41
CA GLU A 331 9.88 -17.69 27.78
C GLU A 331 10.11 -16.73 28.98
N PRO A 332 9.34 -15.63 29.09
CA PRO A 332 9.54 -14.63 30.11
C PRO A 332 8.84 -15.03 31.41
N GLU A 333 9.50 -14.83 32.56
CA GLU A 333 9.05 -15.33 33.87
C GLU A 333 8.63 -14.21 34.84
N THR A 334 9.05 -12.97 34.55
CA THR A 334 8.82 -11.79 35.38
C THR A 334 8.24 -10.64 34.55
N ALA A 335 7.62 -9.66 35.21
CA ALA A 335 7.09 -8.47 34.53
C ALA A 335 8.16 -7.62 33.80
N GLU A 336 9.44 -7.78 34.15
CA GLU A 336 10.58 -7.15 33.45
C GLU A 336 11.04 -7.97 32.23
N ASP A 337 10.96 -9.31 32.28
CA ASP A 337 11.13 -10.14 31.08
C ASP A 337 9.98 -9.86 30.07
N PHE A 338 8.74 -9.69 30.56
CA PHE A 338 7.54 -9.45 29.75
C PHE A 338 7.70 -8.22 28.83
N SER A 339 8.26 -7.12 29.34
CA SER A 339 8.49 -5.89 28.57
C SER A 339 9.65 -5.98 27.56
N HIS A 340 10.44 -7.05 27.59
CA HIS A 340 11.65 -7.25 26.78
C HIS A 340 11.66 -8.61 26.06
N TYR A 341 10.49 -9.20 25.83
CA TYR A 341 10.33 -10.61 25.45
C TYR A 341 10.91 -10.95 24.06
N ILE A 342 10.40 -10.34 22.99
CA ILE A 342 10.85 -10.64 21.61
C ILE A 342 11.39 -9.36 20.97
N ARG A 343 12.72 -9.26 20.86
CA ARG A 343 13.40 -8.10 20.27
C ARG A 343 13.09 -7.98 18.77
N TRP A 344 12.96 -6.74 18.29
CA TRP A 344 12.98 -6.41 16.87
C TRP A 344 13.88 -5.22 16.55
N GLU A 345 14.31 -5.13 15.30
CA GLU A 345 15.01 -3.97 14.71
C GLU A 345 14.55 -3.74 13.26
N ASP A 346 14.59 -2.50 12.80
CA ASP A 346 14.12 -2.11 11.46
C ASP A 346 15.16 -1.37 10.60
N ASN A 347 14.87 -1.23 9.30
CA ASN A 347 15.74 -0.55 8.35
C ASN A 347 15.68 0.99 8.41
N GLN A 348 14.84 1.58 9.27
CA GLN A 348 14.86 3.00 9.59
C GLN A 348 15.84 3.32 10.73
N GLY A 349 16.35 2.28 11.41
CA GLY A 349 17.29 2.37 12.52
C GLY A 349 16.62 2.37 13.90
N HIS A 350 15.32 2.05 13.96
CA HIS A 350 14.61 1.83 15.21
C HIS A 350 14.78 0.40 15.71
N SER A 351 14.52 0.19 17.00
CA SER A 351 14.44 -1.15 17.59
C SER A 351 13.53 -1.12 18.82
N GLY A 352 12.99 -2.28 19.16
CA GLY A 352 12.05 -2.43 20.26
C GLY A 352 11.82 -3.89 20.61
N PHE A 353 10.68 -4.16 21.25
CA PHE A 353 10.26 -5.49 21.64
C PHE A 353 8.76 -5.64 21.37
N ARG A 354 8.33 -6.83 20.93
CA ARG A 354 6.95 -7.31 21.13
C ARG A 354 6.85 -7.75 22.59
N LYS A 355 5.95 -7.15 23.35
CA LYS A 355 5.83 -7.35 24.80
C LYS A 355 4.85 -8.47 25.12
N LYS A 356 5.17 -9.31 26.11
CA LYS A 356 4.19 -10.25 26.66
C LYS A 356 3.23 -9.52 27.62
N ASN A 357 1.95 -9.83 27.56
CA ASN A 357 0.96 -9.34 28.53
C ASN A 357 0.54 -10.47 29.48
N SER A 358 -0.24 -10.15 30.51
CA SER A 358 -0.68 -11.12 31.53
C SER A 358 -1.92 -11.94 31.14
N TYR A 359 -2.45 -11.75 29.93
CA TYR A 359 -3.67 -12.41 29.45
C TYR A 359 -3.35 -13.57 28.50
N HIS A 360 -2.32 -13.43 27.67
CA HIS A 360 -1.88 -14.46 26.72
C HIS A 360 -0.57 -15.12 27.19
N ALA A 361 -0.69 -16.38 27.61
CA ALA A 361 0.37 -17.10 28.35
C ALA A 361 1.26 -17.99 27.46
N GLN A 362 0.80 -18.35 26.26
CA GLN A 362 1.53 -19.15 25.27
C GLN A 362 2.73 -18.38 24.67
N PRO A 363 3.67 -19.06 23.99
CA PRO A 363 4.75 -18.36 23.29
C PRO A 363 4.22 -17.48 22.16
N TYR A 364 4.71 -16.25 22.00
CA TYR A 364 4.28 -15.35 20.91
C TYR A 364 5.07 -15.60 19.61
N PHE A 365 6.24 -16.24 19.67
CA PHE A 365 7.00 -16.60 18.47
C PHE A 365 6.38 -17.86 17.82
N PRO A 366 6.16 -17.91 16.49
CA PRO A 366 5.58 -19.09 15.82
C PRO A 366 6.36 -20.38 16.11
N GLN A 367 5.70 -21.39 16.69
CA GLN A 367 6.40 -22.58 17.21
C GLN A 367 6.79 -23.61 16.15
N TRP A 368 6.10 -23.64 15.01
CA TRP A 368 6.43 -24.52 13.87
C TRP A 368 7.57 -24.00 12.98
N ILE A 369 7.96 -22.73 13.15
CA ILE A 369 9.10 -22.12 12.46
C ILE A 369 10.37 -22.46 13.24
N THR A 370 11.43 -22.86 12.53
CA THR A 370 12.72 -23.24 13.14
C THR A 370 13.76 -22.12 13.18
N ASP A 371 13.59 -21.06 12.40
CA ASP A 371 14.62 -20.04 12.18
C ASP A 371 14.85 -19.14 13.41
N ASP A 372 16.09 -18.75 13.69
CA ASP A 372 16.42 -17.87 14.83
C ASP A 372 15.89 -16.44 14.66
N GLN A 373 15.46 -16.07 13.44
CA GLN A 373 14.98 -14.73 13.11
C GLN A 373 13.86 -14.80 12.07
N LEU A 374 12.95 -13.83 12.10
CA LEU A 374 11.92 -13.62 11.08
C LEU A 374 12.03 -12.20 10.52
N THR A 375 12.34 -12.09 9.23
CA THR A 375 12.43 -10.80 8.52
C THR A 375 11.23 -10.64 7.59
N PHE A 376 10.54 -9.50 7.68
CA PHE A 376 9.41 -9.16 6.81
C PHE A 376 9.66 -7.81 6.13
N GLN A 377 9.12 -7.63 4.92
CA GLN A 377 9.36 -6.46 4.06
C GLN A 377 8.08 -6.05 3.33
N GLY A 378 7.92 -4.75 3.07
CA GLY A 378 6.79 -4.16 2.36
C GLY A 378 6.53 -2.72 2.80
N THR A 379 5.33 -2.22 2.51
CA THR A 379 4.85 -0.93 2.99
C THR A 379 4.51 -0.99 4.48
N CYS A 380 5.07 -0.08 5.28
CA CYS A 380 4.59 0.21 6.64
C CYS A 380 3.77 1.50 6.68
N LEU A 381 2.60 1.41 7.33
CA LEU A 381 1.63 2.49 7.50
C LEU A 381 1.94 3.38 8.72
N PRO A 382 1.42 4.62 8.74
CA PRO A 382 1.41 5.49 9.91
C PRO A 382 0.79 4.82 11.15
N GLN A 383 1.39 5.01 12.31
CA GLN A 383 0.93 4.50 13.61
C GLN A 383 -0.41 5.14 14.01
N ASN A 384 -1.47 4.33 14.01
CA ASN A 384 -2.86 4.75 14.13
C ASN A 384 -3.47 4.61 15.54
N GLY A 385 -2.76 3.94 16.46
CA GLY A 385 -3.15 3.83 17.87
C GLY A 385 -2.82 5.10 18.65
N ILE A 386 -3.80 5.70 19.32
CA ILE A 386 -3.62 6.89 20.16
C ILE A 386 -3.83 6.52 21.63
N ASP A 387 -2.78 6.67 22.45
CA ASP A 387 -2.90 6.62 23.92
C ASP A 387 -3.50 7.94 24.42
N TYR A 388 -4.75 7.90 24.88
CA TYR A 388 -5.48 9.05 25.38
C TYR A 388 -5.14 9.43 26.83
N ASN A 389 -4.48 8.55 27.58
CA ASN A 389 -4.09 8.78 28.98
C ASN A 389 -2.60 9.10 29.15
N GLY A 390 -1.75 8.65 28.22
CA GLY A 390 -0.29 8.82 28.26
C GLY A 390 0.43 7.87 29.23
N ASP A 391 -0.25 6.83 29.70
CA ASP A 391 0.24 5.79 30.60
C ASP A 391 0.07 4.36 30.03
N GLY A 392 -0.39 4.25 28.77
CA GLY A 392 -0.65 3.02 28.06
C GLY A 392 -1.99 2.34 28.40
N SER A 393 -2.86 2.95 29.20
CA SER A 393 -4.10 2.31 29.70
C SER A 393 -5.32 2.45 28.80
N TYR A 394 -5.37 3.42 27.87
CA TYR A 394 -6.49 3.60 26.95
C TYR A 394 -6.02 4.00 25.55
N PHE A 395 -5.96 3.00 24.66
CA PHE A 395 -5.69 3.18 23.24
C PHE A 395 -7.00 3.24 22.44
N VAL A 396 -6.97 4.03 21.37
CA VAL A 396 -7.98 4.03 20.29
C VAL A 396 -7.24 3.87 18.96
N ASN A 397 -7.55 2.81 18.21
CA ASN A 397 -6.85 2.48 16.97
C ASN A 397 -7.69 2.95 15.78
N TYR A 398 -7.29 4.06 15.16
CA TYR A 398 -8.11 4.73 14.16
C TYR A 398 -8.01 4.11 12.77
N LYS A 399 -9.16 4.02 12.10
CA LYS A 399 -9.23 3.56 10.71
C LYS A 399 -8.58 4.55 9.73
N MET A 400 -7.97 3.99 8.69
CA MET A 400 -7.70 4.65 7.41
C MET A 400 -9.01 4.85 6.64
N ARG A 401 -9.06 5.75 5.64
CA ARG A 401 -10.30 5.99 4.87
C ARG A 401 -10.77 4.78 4.05
N TYR A 402 -9.86 4.08 3.36
CA TYR A 402 -10.20 2.93 2.51
C TYR A 402 -8.97 2.09 2.13
N GLY A 403 -9.20 0.85 1.67
CA GLY A 403 -8.20 0.05 0.92
C GLY A 403 -7.26 -0.80 1.76
N TYR A 404 -7.70 -1.20 2.96
CA TYR A 404 -6.92 -2.00 3.90
C TYR A 404 -7.80 -3.09 4.52
N ALA A 405 -7.20 -4.25 4.81
CA ALA A 405 -7.83 -5.31 5.59
C ALA A 405 -8.03 -4.85 7.05
N ASP A 406 -9.01 -5.44 7.75
CA ASP A 406 -9.26 -5.23 9.18
C ASP A 406 -9.29 -3.76 9.65
N ASN A 407 -9.83 -2.90 8.78
CA ASN A 407 -9.82 -1.44 8.93
C ASN A 407 -11.19 -0.86 9.33
N VAL A 408 -12.28 -1.60 9.08
CA VAL A 408 -13.66 -1.24 9.41
C VAL A 408 -14.49 -2.51 9.64
N ALA A 409 -15.61 -2.38 10.35
CA ALA A 409 -16.57 -3.46 10.51
C ALA A 409 -17.03 -4.05 9.17
N ASN A 410 -17.14 -5.37 9.10
CA ASN A 410 -17.32 -6.16 7.88
C ASN A 410 -18.55 -5.79 7.02
N ASN A 411 -19.56 -5.12 7.60
CA ASN A 411 -20.75 -4.64 6.88
C ASN A 411 -20.60 -3.22 6.28
N ASN A 412 -19.45 -2.58 6.47
CA ASN A 412 -19.14 -1.26 5.92
C ASN A 412 -18.65 -1.40 4.46
N LYS A 413 -18.97 -0.42 3.59
CA LYS A 413 -18.52 -0.44 2.19
C LYS A 413 -16.99 -0.42 2.08
N GLU A 414 -16.28 0.17 3.04
CA GLU A 414 -14.81 0.26 3.01
C GLU A 414 -14.08 -1.00 3.49
N ALA A 415 -14.81 -2.07 3.86
CA ALA A 415 -14.28 -3.43 3.98
C ALA A 415 -14.10 -4.11 2.59
N THR A 416 -14.59 -3.46 1.54
CA THR A 416 -14.51 -3.95 0.16
C THR A 416 -13.39 -3.26 -0.61
N ILE A 417 -12.90 -3.92 -1.66
CA ILE A 417 -11.70 -3.58 -2.42
C ILE A 417 -12.03 -3.60 -3.92
N ASP A 418 -11.40 -2.72 -4.67
CA ASP A 418 -11.47 -2.61 -6.13
C ASP A 418 -10.08 -2.99 -6.69
N ILE A 419 -10.04 -3.88 -7.69
CA ILE A 419 -8.77 -4.35 -8.29
C ILE A 419 -8.12 -3.25 -9.16
N ASP A 420 -8.86 -2.25 -9.64
CA ASP A 420 -8.29 -1.05 -10.30
C ASP A 420 -7.45 -0.18 -9.34
N TRP A 421 -7.45 -0.48 -8.02
CA TRP A 421 -6.59 0.19 -7.04
C TRP A 421 -5.17 -0.41 -6.96
N ALA A 422 -4.89 -1.49 -7.68
CA ALA A 422 -3.58 -2.13 -7.70
C ALA A 422 -2.49 -1.22 -8.32
N VAL A 423 -1.31 -1.18 -7.69
CA VAL A 423 -0.11 -0.49 -8.17
C VAL A 423 1.09 -1.43 -8.28
N ASP A 424 2.00 -1.11 -9.20
CA ASP A 424 3.33 -1.72 -9.26
C ASP A 424 4.24 -1.23 -8.12
N ALA A 425 5.40 -1.87 -7.97
CA ALA A 425 6.42 -1.51 -6.98
C ALA A 425 7.09 -0.13 -7.23
N GLN A 426 6.57 0.70 -8.13
CA GLN A 426 6.91 2.12 -8.29
C GLN A 426 5.72 3.05 -7.96
N GLY A 427 4.63 2.50 -7.40
CA GLY A 427 3.42 3.24 -7.02
C GLY A 427 2.54 3.65 -8.20
N LYS A 428 2.76 3.09 -9.39
CA LYS A 428 1.98 3.40 -10.60
C LYS A 428 0.87 2.36 -10.77
N SER A 429 -0.36 2.84 -11.00
CA SER A 429 -1.53 1.98 -11.22
C SER A 429 -1.33 0.98 -12.36
N VAL A 430 -1.74 -0.26 -12.11
CA VAL A 430 -1.81 -1.34 -13.10
C VAL A 430 -3.27 -1.62 -13.47
N GLN A 431 -3.47 -2.46 -14.50
CA GLN A 431 -4.79 -2.83 -15.00
C GLN A 431 -4.84 -4.35 -15.14
N LEU A 432 -5.25 -5.00 -14.05
CA LEU A 432 -5.39 -6.45 -13.98
C LEU A 432 -6.80 -6.83 -14.46
N ALA A 433 -6.91 -7.89 -15.26
CA ALA A 433 -8.23 -8.39 -15.68
C ALA A 433 -8.98 -9.09 -14.52
N GLY A 434 -8.22 -9.55 -13.54
CA GLY A 434 -8.64 -10.24 -12.33
C GLY A 434 -7.41 -10.78 -11.60
N ILE A 435 -7.62 -11.51 -10.50
CA ILE A 435 -6.56 -12.00 -9.60
C ILE A 435 -6.90 -13.42 -9.12
N ASP A 436 -5.87 -14.23 -8.89
CA ASP A 436 -6.00 -15.62 -8.43
C ASP A 436 -5.51 -15.79 -6.98
N PHE A 437 -4.63 -14.89 -6.54
CA PHE A 437 -4.03 -14.88 -5.21
C PHE A 437 -4.17 -13.52 -4.54
N ILE A 438 -4.44 -13.55 -3.23
CA ILE A 438 -4.42 -12.39 -2.34
C ILE A 438 -3.44 -12.70 -1.20
N LYS A 439 -2.50 -11.80 -0.93
CA LYS A 439 -1.69 -11.80 0.28
C LYS A 439 -2.10 -10.62 1.16
N ILE A 440 -2.35 -10.87 2.43
CA ILE A 440 -2.63 -9.83 3.42
C ILE A 440 -1.54 -9.87 4.48
N TYR A 441 -1.05 -8.70 4.92
CA TYR A 441 -0.08 -8.59 6.00
C TYR A 441 -0.31 -7.40 6.93
N THR A 442 0.03 -7.55 8.21
CA THR A 442 -0.15 -6.47 9.21
C THR A 442 0.63 -5.23 8.80
N GLY A 443 -0.07 -4.12 8.54
CA GLY A 443 0.50 -2.92 7.92
C GLY A 443 1.13 -1.93 8.90
N VAL A 444 0.87 -2.04 10.21
CA VAL A 444 1.34 -1.08 11.22
C VAL A 444 2.34 -1.73 12.19
N ASN A 445 3.46 -1.07 12.48
CA ASN A 445 4.36 -1.45 13.57
C ASN A 445 4.08 -0.59 14.81
N GLN A 446 3.24 -1.07 15.73
CA GLN A 446 2.91 -0.36 16.98
C GLN A 446 2.68 -1.31 18.16
N GLU A 447 2.97 -0.84 19.38
CA GLU A 447 2.63 -1.50 20.66
C GLU A 447 1.56 -0.67 21.38
N ASN A 448 0.32 -1.15 21.42
CA ASN A 448 -0.85 -0.45 21.95
C ASN A 448 -1.04 -0.67 23.47
N GLY A 449 0.05 -0.54 24.23
CA GLY A 449 0.01 -0.61 25.69
C GLY A 449 -0.37 -2.00 26.22
N TRP A 450 -1.46 -2.09 27.00
CA TRP A 450 -1.89 -3.37 27.62
C TRP A 450 -2.67 -4.30 26.68
N ILE A 451 -3.19 -3.79 25.56
CA ILE A 451 -3.91 -4.59 24.54
C ILE A 451 -2.97 -5.24 23.52
N GLY A 452 -1.64 -5.19 23.72
CA GLY A 452 -0.65 -5.88 22.89
C GLY A 452 -0.15 -5.07 21.69
N GLU A 453 0.45 -5.76 20.71
CA GLU A 453 0.81 -5.19 19.41
C GLU A 453 -0.41 -4.84 18.55
N CYS A 454 -0.24 -3.96 17.57
CA CYS A 454 -1.19 -3.82 16.46
C CYS A 454 -1.09 -5.07 15.58
N SER A 455 -2.20 -5.79 15.39
CA SER A 455 -2.29 -7.07 14.68
C SER A 455 -3.50 -7.11 13.77
N THR A 456 -3.31 -7.39 12.48
CA THR A 456 -4.43 -7.61 11.56
C THR A 456 -5.02 -9.00 11.80
N GLU A 457 -6.31 -9.07 12.11
CA GLU A 457 -7.06 -10.33 12.16
C GLU A 457 -7.90 -10.53 10.89
N ILE A 458 -7.94 -11.77 10.40
CA ILE A 458 -8.72 -12.16 9.22
C ILE A 458 -9.73 -13.24 9.59
N THR A 459 -10.97 -13.08 9.12
CA THR A 459 -12.07 -14.05 9.29
C THR A 459 -12.59 -14.63 7.98
N GLY A 460 -12.24 -14.05 6.83
CA GLY A 460 -12.56 -14.54 5.50
C GLY A 460 -12.34 -13.51 4.39
N ILE A 461 -12.53 -13.92 3.14
CA ILE A 461 -12.62 -13.04 1.96
C ILE A 461 -13.78 -13.54 1.09
N GLU A 462 -14.53 -12.61 0.50
CA GLU A 462 -15.73 -12.89 -0.31
C GLU A 462 -15.63 -12.31 -1.73
N ASP A 463 -16.01 -13.07 -2.77
CA ASP A 463 -16.25 -12.56 -4.14
C ASP A 463 -17.64 -11.89 -4.20
N LEU A 464 -17.66 -10.58 -4.41
CA LEU A 464 -18.90 -9.79 -4.43
C LEU A 464 -19.75 -10.06 -5.68
N HIS A 465 -19.14 -10.45 -6.80
CA HIS A 465 -19.82 -10.72 -8.07
C HIS A 465 -20.54 -12.08 -8.07
N ILE A 466 -20.04 -13.07 -7.34
CA ILE A 466 -20.70 -14.37 -7.11
C ILE A 466 -21.81 -14.20 -6.05
N LEU A 467 -21.57 -13.44 -4.98
CA LEU A 467 -22.61 -13.04 -4.02
C LEU A 467 -23.69 -12.12 -4.63
N LYS A 468 -23.37 -11.44 -5.74
CA LYS A 468 -24.21 -10.48 -6.49
C LYS A 468 -24.46 -9.17 -5.71
N GLU A 469 -23.47 -8.77 -4.93
CA GLU A 469 -23.43 -7.48 -4.25
C GLU A 469 -22.87 -6.40 -5.18
N ASP A 470 -23.75 -5.64 -5.83
CA ASP A 470 -23.34 -4.49 -6.64
C ASP A 470 -22.96 -3.30 -5.76
N ILE A 471 -21.66 -3.13 -5.53
CA ILE A 471 -21.06 -1.97 -4.85
C ILE A 471 -20.22 -1.20 -5.87
N ASN A 472 -20.56 0.08 -6.10
CA ASN A 472 -19.78 0.94 -7.01
C ASN A 472 -18.41 1.26 -6.41
N SER A 473 -17.38 1.29 -7.26
CA SER A 473 -16.15 1.97 -6.92
C SER A 473 -16.30 3.48 -7.13
N GLU A 474 -15.71 4.24 -6.23
CA GLU A 474 -15.49 5.67 -6.37
C GLU A 474 -13.99 5.82 -6.69
N VAL A 475 -13.65 6.35 -7.87
CA VAL A 475 -12.26 6.53 -8.30
C VAL A 475 -11.55 7.48 -7.30
N PRO A 476 -10.54 7.02 -6.54
CA PRO A 476 -10.02 7.79 -5.39
C PRO A 476 -8.96 8.85 -5.73
#